data_AF-A0AA96UDX4-F1
#
_entry.id   AF-A0AA96UDX4-F1
#
_cell.length_a   1.000
_cell.length_b   1.000
_cell.length_c   1.000
_cell.angle_alpha   90.00
_cell.angle_beta   90.00
_cell.angle_gamma   90.00
#
_symmetry.space_group_name_H-M   'P 1'
#
loop_
_entity.id
_entity.type
_entity.pdbx_description
1 polymer ?
#
loop_
_entity_poly.entity_id
_entity_poly.type
_entity_poly.pdbx_seq_one_letter_code
_entity_poly.pdbx_strand_id
1 'polypeptide(L)' 'MGLIHAWRMQKLVADARTAHQRGDLTFVAGFDLDRPVPMRRIRKEIDVIIRAVEAVGWHCVGVEPFLASVEIGFVRA' A
#
# COMPACT_ATOMS: atom_id res chain seq x y z
N MET A 1 6.11 17.35 3.20
CA MET A 1 5.45 16.58 4.27
C MET A 1 4.30 15.83 3.63
N GLY A 2 4.58 14.64 3.07
CA GLY A 2 3.61 13.85 2.31
C GLY A 2 2.47 13.34 3.20
N LEU A 3 1.33 13.03 2.60
CA LEU A 3 0.13 12.54 3.30
C LEU A 3 0.34 11.21 4.03
N ILE A 4 1.44 10.51 3.74
CA ILE A 4 1.85 9.28 4.41
C ILE A 4 3.06 9.58 5.29
N HIS A 5 2.93 9.33 6.58
CA HIS A 5 4.05 9.40 7.52
C HIS A 5 5.06 8.27 7.24
N ALA A 6 6.35 8.59 7.23
CA ALA A 6 7.43 7.63 6.95
C ALA A 6 7.38 6.37 7.82
N TRP A 7 6.92 6.47 9.07
CA TRP A 7 6.74 5.32 9.97
C TRP A 7 5.68 4.32 9.44
N ARG A 8 4.58 4.84 8.86
CA ARG A 8 3.52 3.99 8.26
C ARG A 8 4.06 3.22 7.07
N MET A 9 4.92 3.85 6.27
CA MET A 9 5.57 3.21 5.14
C MET A 9 6.50 2.06 5.57
N GLN A 10 7.33 2.28 6.59
CA GLN A 10 8.22 1.24 7.11
C GLN A 10 7.44 0.03 7.66
N LYS A 11 6.37 0.29 8.41
CA LYS A 11 5.49 -0.76 8.92
C LYS A 11 4.85 -1.56 7.77
N LEU A 12 4.30 -0.87 6.78
CA LEU A 12 3.64 -1.49 5.63
C LEU A 12 4.59 -2.42 4.86
N VAL A 13 5.84 -1.99 4.62
CA VAL A 13 6.85 -2.84 3.97
C VAL A 13 7.25 -4.04 4.85
N ALA A 14 7.35 -3.86 6.17
CA ALA A 14 7.62 -4.96 7.10
C ALA A 14 6.49 -6.00 7.13
N ASP A 15 5.24 -5.53 7.12
CA ASP A 15 4.05 -6.39 7.06
C ASP A 15 4.01 -7.16 5.74
N ALA A 16 4.25 -6.48 4.61
CA ALA A 16 4.34 -7.11 3.28
C ALA A 16 5.44 -8.18 3.22
N ARG A 17 6.61 -7.91 3.81
CA ARG A 17 7.71 -8.88 3.88
C ARG A 17 7.35 -10.08 4.73
N THR A 18 6.72 -9.84 5.87
CA THR A 18 6.28 -10.91 6.78
C THR A 18 5.25 -11.80 6.10
N ALA A 19 4.25 -11.23 5.43
CA ALA A 19 3.26 -11.98 4.66
C ALA A 19 3.91 -12.82 3.55
N HIS A 20 4.88 -12.25 2.82
CA HIS A 20 5.56 -12.95 1.74
C HIS A 20 6.37 -14.15 2.27
N GLN A 21 7.07 -13.96 3.39
CA GLN A 21 7.83 -14.99 4.08
C GLN A 21 6.95 -16.09 4.68
N ARG A 22 5.73 -15.76 5.12
CA ARG A 22 4.76 -16.74 5.62
C ARG A 22 4.18 -17.64 4.53
N GLY A 23 4.29 -17.27 3.27
CA GLY A 23 3.70 -18.03 2.17
C GLY A 23 2.38 -17.49 1.66
N ASP A 24 1.96 -16.30 2.10
CA ASP A 24 0.65 -15.74 1.72
C ASP A 24 0.59 -15.51 0.20
N LEU A 25 -0.59 -15.79 -0.38
CA LEU A 25 -0.83 -15.63 -1.83
C LEU A 25 -1.23 -14.20 -2.20
N THR A 26 -1.83 -13.49 -1.25
CA THR A 26 -2.38 -12.15 -1.43
C THR A 26 -2.01 -11.28 -0.25
N PHE A 27 -1.79 -10.00 -0.52
CA PHE A 27 -1.55 -8.99 0.50
C PHE A 27 -2.38 -7.75 0.19
N VAL A 28 -2.98 -7.15 1.20
CA VAL A 28 -3.76 -5.91 1.05
C VAL A 28 -3.10 -4.85 1.91
N ALA A 29 -2.73 -3.74 1.28
CA ALA A 29 -2.22 -2.57 1.97
C ALA A 29 -3.33 -1.52 2.07
N GLY A 30 -3.75 -1.22 3.30
CA GLY A 30 -4.70 -0.14 3.59
C GLY A 30 -3.99 1.05 4.22
N PHE A 31 -4.35 2.27 3.81
CA PHE A 31 -3.98 3.47 4.55
C PHE A 31 -5.14 4.47 4.65
N ASP A 32 -5.33 5.00 5.85
CA ASP A 32 -6.36 5.99 6.13
C ASP A 32 -5.94 7.38 5.67
N LEU A 33 -6.89 8.11 5.11
CA LEU A 33 -6.77 9.51 4.76
C LEU A 33 -7.40 10.34 5.88
N ASP A 34 -6.67 11.34 6.40
CA ASP A 34 -7.20 12.23 7.45
C ASP A 34 -8.44 13.02 7.00
N ARG A 35 -8.66 13.11 5.68
CA ARG A 35 -9.83 13.72 5.05
C ARG A 35 -10.01 13.15 3.64
N PRO A 36 -11.23 13.15 3.08
CA PRO A 36 -11.46 12.82 1.68
C PRO A 36 -10.60 13.74 0.79
N VAL A 37 -9.62 13.15 0.11
CA VAL A 37 -8.76 13.87 -0.83
C VAL A 37 -8.95 13.30 -2.24
N PRO A 38 -8.90 14.14 -3.28
CA PRO A 38 -8.98 13.65 -4.66
C PRO A 38 -7.86 12.65 -4.94
N MET A 39 -8.17 11.53 -5.61
CA MET A 39 -7.17 10.51 -5.98
C MET A 39 -5.93 11.10 -6.66
N ARG A 40 -6.10 12.16 -7.47
CA ARG A 40 -4.98 12.86 -8.13
C ARG A 40 -3.91 13.37 -7.16
N ARG A 41 -4.29 13.72 -5.91
CA ARG A 41 -3.37 14.23 -4.88
C ARG A 41 -2.64 13.13 -4.13
N ILE A 42 -3.17 11.92 -4.09
CA ILE A 42 -2.58 10.77 -3.40
C ILE A 42 -1.97 9.76 -4.38
N ARG A 43 -2.10 9.98 -5.68
CA ARG A 43 -1.58 9.07 -6.72
C ARG A 43 -0.08 8.86 -6.58
N LYS A 44 0.68 9.91 -6.30
CA LYS A 44 2.14 9.80 -6.11
C LYS A 44 2.48 8.94 -4.90
N GLU A 45 1.74 9.11 -3.82
CA GLU A 45 1.89 8.32 -2.60
C GLU A 45 1.53 6.86 -2.83
N ILE A 46 0.45 6.57 -3.57
CA ILE A 46 0.07 5.22 -4.00
C ILE A 46 1.19 4.60 -4.84
N ASP A 47 1.71 5.31 -5.84
CA ASP A 47 2.81 4.82 -6.69
C ASP A 47 4.07 4.49 -5.86
N VAL A 48 4.34 5.28 -4.81
CA VAL A 48 5.45 5.04 -3.88
C VAL A 48 5.21 3.77 -3.04
N ILE A 49 4.00 3.56 -2.53
CA ILE A 49 3.63 2.33 -1.80
C ILE A 49 3.79 1.11 -2.71
N ILE A 50 3.19 1.17 -3.91
CA ILE A 50 3.23 0.06 -4.86
C ILE A 50 4.66 -0.36 -5.12
N ARG A 51 5.54 0.58 -5.49
CA ARG A 51 6.95 0.28 -5.78
C ARG A 51 7.69 -0.35 -4.59
N ALA A 52 7.41 0.10 -3.38
CA ALA A 52 8.07 -0.43 -2.18
C ALA A 52 7.60 -1.84 -1.83
N VAL A 53 6.32 -2.15 -2.05
CA VAL A 53 5.75 -3.48 -1.85
C VAL A 53 6.18 -4.44 -2.97
N GLU A 54 6.21 -3.96 -4.22
CA GLU A 54 6.68 -4.76 -5.35
C GLU A 54 8.16 -5.16 -5.19
N ALA A 55 9.00 -4.29 -4.64
CA ALA A 55 10.40 -4.60 -4.32
C ALA A 55 10.56 -5.76 -3.31
N VAL A 56 9.50 -6.15 -2.59
CA VAL A 56 9.48 -7.28 -1.66
C VAL A 56 9.12 -8.61 -2.36
N GLY A 57 8.63 -8.58 -3.60
CA GLY A 57 8.17 -9.77 -4.35
C GLY A 57 6.65 -9.89 -4.47
N TRP A 58 5.96 -8.76 -4.46
CA TRP A 58 4.53 -8.66 -4.69
C TRP A 58 4.25 -8.00 -6.04
N HIS A 59 3.04 -8.15 -6.57
CA HIS A 59 2.58 -7.47 -7.78
C HIS A 59 1.23 -6.81 -7.53
N CYS A 60 1.12 -5.52 -7.86
CA CYS A 60 -0.12 -4.77 -7.66
C CYS A 60 -1.19 -5.19 -8.66
N VAL A 61 -2.38 -5.53 -8.19
CA VAL A 61 -3.52 -5.93 -9.03
C VAL A 61 -4.66 -4.92 -9.04
N GLY A 62 -4.72 -4.01 -8.08
CA GLY A 62 -5.79 -3.01 -8.00
C GLY A 62 -5.57 -2.00 -6.89
N VAL A 63 -6.15 -0.82 -7.10
CA VAL A 63 -6.22 0.26 -6.11
C VAL A 63 -7.67 0.72 -6.04
N GLU A 64 -8.28 0.60 -4.87
CA GLU A 64 -9.68 0.97 -4.66
C GLU A 64 -9.80 1.95 -3.48
N PRO A 65 -10.54 3.06 -3.66
CA PRO A 65 -10.91 3.90 -2.53
C PRO A 65 -11.99 3.20 -1.71
N PHE A 66 -11.78 3.09 -0.40
CA PHE A 66 -12.73 2.50 0.53
C PHE A 66 -13.10 3.52 1.62
N LEU A 67 -14.26 4.18 1.48
CA LEU A 67 -14.71 5.24 2.39
C LEU A 67 -13.67 6.36 2.57
N ALA A 68 -12.96 6.37 3.71
CA ALA A 68 -11.91 7.32 4.08
C ALA A 68 -10.49 6.72 4.00
N SER A 69 -10.35 5.53 3.43
CA SER A 69 -9.07 4.85 3.22
C SER A 69 -8.88 4.51 1.74
N VAL A 70 -7.66 4.11 1.41
CA VAL A 70 -7.34 3.49 0.13
C VAL A 70 -6.79 2.11 0.39
N GLU A 71 -7.32 1.14 -0.33
CA GLU A 71 -6.86 -0.24 -0.34
C GLU A 71 -6.11 -0.52 -1.64
N ILE A 72 -4.97 -1.19 -1.50
CA ILE A 72 -4.15 -1.64 -2.62
C ILE A 72 -4.01 -3.15 -2.50
N GLY A 73 -4.52 -3.86 -3.50
CA GLY A 73 -4.44 -5.31 -3.59
C GLY A 73 -3.15 -5.75 -4.27
N PHE A 74 -2.50 -6.74 -3.70
CA PHE A 74 -1.29 -7.37 -4.24
C PHE A 74 -1.42 -8.89 -4.29
N VAL A 75 -0.83 -9.48 -5.32
CA VAL A 75 -0.62 -10.93 -5.45
C VAL A 75 0.86 -11.24 -5.41
N ARG A 76 1.22 -12.45 -5.00
CA ARG A 76 2.62 -12.88 -5.02
C ARG A 76 3.14 -12.92 -6.47
N ALA A 77 4.34 -12.37 -6.67
CA ALA A 77 5.05 -12.45 -7.95
C ALA A 77 5.68 -13.83 -8.19
#